data_AF-A0A957NIX9-F1
#
_entry.id   AF-A0A957NIX9-F1
#
_cell.length_a   1.000
_cell.length_b   1.000
_cell.length_c   1.000
_cell.angle_alpha   90.00
_cell.angle_beta   90.00
_cell.angle_gamma   90.00
#
_symmetry.space_group_name_H-M   'P 1'
#
loop_
_entity.id
_entity.type
_entity.pdbx_description
1 polymer ?
#
loop_
_entity_poly.entity_id
_entity_poly.type
_entity_poly.pdbx_seq_one_letter_code
_entity_poly.pdbx_strand_id
1 'polypeptide(L)' 'MSVHQGDVFWITPNKLNGIESDHTHPHVVVQVSAQNKVTVCALTTNLKRAKDPGNVLLDEGEANLP' A
#
# COMPACT_ATOMS: atom_id res chain seq x y z
N MET A 1 2.24 12.60 -13.81
CA MET A 1 2.38 11.22 -13.30
C MET A 1 0.98 10.70 -13.03
N SER A 2 0.57 9.63 -13.71
CA SER A 2 -0.73 8.97 -13.54
C SER A 2 -0.62 7.92 -12.44
N VAL A 3 -1.64 7.79 -11.60
CA VAL A 3 -1.74 6.76 -10.55
C VAL A 3 -2.73 5.71 -11.01
N HIS A 4 -2.36 4.45 -10.93
CA HIS A 4 -3.19 3.32 -11.34
C HIS A 4 -3.34 2.30 -10.20
N GLN A 5 -4.39 1.49 -10.29
CA GLN A 5 -4.57 0.35 -9.40
C GLN A 5 -3.43 -0.65 -9.60
N GLY A 6 -2.85 -1.12 -8.50
CA GLY A 6 -1.67 -1.98 -8.47
C GLY A 6 -0.35 -1.24 -8.28
N ASP A 7 -0.31 0.09 -8.47
CA ASP A 7 0.91 0.87 -8.21
C ASP A 7 1.26 0.84 -6.72
N VAL A 8 2.56 0.81 -6.42
CA VAL A 8 3.08 0.84 -5.04
C VAL A 8 3.83 2.14 -4.78
N PHE A 9 3.49 2.79 -3.69
CA PHE A 9 4.10 4.06 -3.26
C PHE A 9 4.55 4.00 -1.81
N TRP A 10 5.67 4.64 -1.54
CA TRP A 10 6.10 4.98 -0.19
C TRP A 10 5.37 6.24 0.25
N ILE A 11 4.51 6.12 1.27
CA ILE A 11 3.67 7.23 1.72
C ILE A 11 4.12 7.67 3.10
N THR A 12 4.37 8.98 3.24
CA THR A 12 4.65 9.61 4.53
C THR A 12 3.33 9.88 5.27
N PRO A 13 3.18 9.41 6.51
CA PRO A 13 1.99 9.67 7.32
C PRO A 13 1.77 11.17 7.56
N ASN A 14 0.51 11.62 7.48
CA ASN A 14 0.14 12.99 7.81
C ASN A 14 -1.31 13.04 8.33
N LYS A 15 -1.64 14.03 9.15
CA LYS A 15 -3.00 14.27 9.69
C LYS A 15 -4.09 14.31 8.61
N LEU A 16 -3.74 14.67 7.37
CA LEU A 16 -4.69 14.82 6.26
C LEU A 16 -4.96 13.52 5.49
N ASN A 17 -4.07 12.53 5.53
CA ASN A 17 -4.22 11.30 4.74
C ASN A 17 -4.78 10.12 5.53
N GLY A 18 -5.01 10.27 6.84
CA GLY A 18 -5.62 9.24 7.69
C GLY A 18 -4.74 8.01 7.91
N ILE A 19 -3.44 8.09 7.59
CA ILE A 19 -2.48 7.01 7.82
C ILE A 19 -1.92 7.17 9.23
N GLU A 20 -2.26 6.23 10.11
CA GLU A 20 -1.73 6.15 11.47
C GLU A 20 -0.43 5.31 11.46
N SER A 21 0.69 5.99 11.20
CA SER A 21 2.03 5.39 11.31
C SER A 21 3.04 6.47 11.68
N ASP A 22 4.14 6.07 12.32
CA ASP A 22 5.22 6.98 12.73
C ASP A 22 6.29 7.17 11.63
N HIS A 23 6.25 6.35 10.57
CA HIS A 23 7.30 6.29 9.54
C HIS A 23 6.72 6.14 8.13
N THR A 24 7.52 6.50 7.12
CA THR A 24 7.15 6.29 5.72
C THR A 24 7.08 4.80 5.44
N HIS A 25 5.98 4.37 4.82
CA HIS A 25 5.64 2.96 4.69
C HIS A 25 5.08 2.65 3.30
N PRO A 26 5.37 1.46 2.73
CA PRO A 26 4.90 1.11 1.40
C PRO A 26 3.41 0.75 1.42
N HIS A 27 2.69 1.22 0.41
CA HIS A 27 1.27 0.96 0.22
C HIS A 27 0.97 0.68 -1.24
N VAL A 28 0.06 -0.27 -1.49
CA VAL A 28 -0.46 -0.57 -2.83
C VAL A 28 -1.76 0.17 -3.07
N VAL A 29 -1.93 0.73 -4.27
CA VAL A 29 -3.17 1.35 -4.71
C VAL A 29 -4.19 0.27 -5.04
N VAL A 30 -5.29 0.23 -4.30
CA VAL A 30 -6.38 -0.72 -4.53
C VAL A 30 -7.56 -0.10 -5.29
N GLN A 31 -7.68 1.22 -5.28
CA GLN A 31 -8.72 1.93 -6.02
C GLN A 31 -8.31 3.38 -6.33
N VAL A 32 -8.66 3.84 -7.52
CA VAL A 32 -8.62 5.27 -7.90
C VAL A 32 -10.04 5.70 -8.26
N SER A 33 -10.62 6.63 -7.50
CA SER A 33 -12.00 7.09 -7.73
C SER A 33 -12.10 8.13 -8.86
N ALA A 34 -13.31 8.33 -9.38
CA ALA A 34 -13.59 9.37 -10.38
C ALA A 34 -13.29 10.81 -9.88
N GLN A 35 -13.25 11.03 -8.57
CA GLN A 35 -12.88 12.32 -7.96
C GLN A 35 -11.39 12.37 -7.54
N ASN A 36 -10.55 11.51 -8.11
CA ASN A 36 -9.12 11.41 -7.82
C ASN A 36 -8.81 11.12 -6.33
N LYS A 37 -9.71 10.43 -5.63
CA LYS A 37 -9.40 9.87 -4.31
C LYS A 37 -8.75 8.51 -4.50
N VAL A 38 -7.60 8.31 -3.88
CA VAL A 38 -6.84 7.07 -3.94
C VAL A 38 -7.04 6.31 -2.64
N THR A 39 -7.48 5.06 -2.75
CA THR A 39 -7.53 4.14 -1.62
C THR A 39 -6.34 3.20 -1.70
N VAL A 40 -5.66 3.01 -0.57
CA VAL A 40 -4.44 2.23 -0.50
C VAL A 40 -4.50 1.21 0.63
N CYS A 41 -3.75 0.12 0.49
CA CYS A 41 -3.54 -0.88 1.54
C CYS A 41 -2.07 -0.92 1.94
N ALA A 42 -1.81 -0.98 3.25
CA ALA A 42 -0.45 -1.05 3.78
C ALA A 42 0.18 -2.43 3.52
N LEU A 43 1.43 -2.44 3.06
CA LEU A 43 2.20 -3.67 2.82
C LEU A 43 3.07 -4.00 4.02
N THR A 44 3.39 -5.27 4.28
CA THR A 44 4.18 -5.64 5.45
C THR A 44 5.11 -6.79 5.15
N THR A 45 6.33 -6.72 5.70
CA THR A 45 7.31 -7.82 5.65
C THR A 45 7.00 -8.93 6.66
N ASN A 46 5.97 -8.77 7.50
CA ASN A 46 5.55 -9.81 8.43
C ASN A 46 4.79 -10.92 7.69
N LEU A 47 5.55 -11.88 7.16
CA LEU A 47 5.05 -13.03 6.40
C LEU A 47 4.03 -13.90 7.15
N LYS A 48 3.96 -13.82 8.49
CA LYS A 48 2.92 -14.54 9.26
C LYS A 48 1.51 -14.11 8.85
N ARG A 49 1.35 -12.84 8.46
CA ARG A 49 0.06 -12.26 8.04
C ARG A 49 -0.42 -12.81 6.70
N ALA A 50 0.44 -13.38 5.87
CA ALA A 50 0.03 -13.97 4.58
C ALA A 50 -0.98 -15.12 4.74
N LYS A 51 -1.09 -15.71 5.94
CA LYS A 51 -2.05 -16.78 6.25
C LYS A 51 -3.41 -16.26 6.73
N ASP A 52 -3.53 -14.98 7.02
CA ASP A 52 -4.79 -14.39 7.47
C ASP A 52 -5.72 -14.14 6.28
N PRO A 53 -7.04 -14.36 6.42
CA PRO A 53 -8.00 -14.13 5.34
C PRO A 53 -7.93 -12.71 4.79
N GLY A 54 -7.91 -12.58 3.46
CA GLY A 54 -7.87 -11.29 2.77
C GLY A 54 -6.47 -10.70 2.58
N ASN A 55 -5.44 -11.30 3.17
CA ASN A 55 -4.06 -10.92 2.88
C ASN A 55 -3.57 -11.65 1.64
N VAL A 56 -2.72 -10.95 0.87
CA VAL A 56 -2.09 -11.46 -0.34
C VAL A 56 -0.59 -11.50 -0.10
N LEU A 57 0.03 -12.64 -0.36
CA LEU A 57 1.49 -12.77 -0.34
C LEU A 57 2.04 -12.10 -1.59
N LEU A 58 3.04 -11.23 -1.41
CA LEU A 58 3.87 -10.76 -2.51
C LEU A 58 5.14 -11.61 -2.57
N ASP A 59 5.51 -12.03 -3.77
CA ASP A 59 6.75 -12.76 -4.03
C ASP A 59 7.96 -11.82 -3.95
N GLU A 60 9.16 -12.40 -3.76
CA GLU A 60 10.39 -11.62 -3.70
C GLU A 60 10.61 -10.81 -5.01
N GLY A 61 10.89 -9.51 -4.86
CA GLY A 61 11.08 -8.59 -5.98
C GLY A 61 9.78 -8.07 -6.62
N GLU A 62 8.60 -8.55 -6.20
CA GLU A 62 7.34 -7.94 -6.64
C GLU A 62 7.24 -6.49 -6.17
N ALA A 63 6.56 -5.68 -7.00
CA ALA A 63 6.45 -4.23 -6.81
C ALA A 63 7.80 -3.50 -6.64
N ASN A 64 8.91 -4.12 -7.06
CA ASN A 64 10.28 -3.61 -6.90
C ASN A 64 10.60 -3.24 -5.43
N LEU A 65 10.05 -4.00 -4.49
CA LEU A 65 10.35 -3.88 -3.07
C LEU A 65 11.68 -4.60 -2.76
N PRO A 66 12.49 -4.03 -1.84
CA PRO A 66 13.78 -4.59 -1.46
C PRO A 66 13.67 -5.89 -0.66
#